data_AF-A0A2D7DV41-F1
#
_entry.id   AF-A0A2D7DV41-F1
#
_cell.length_a   1.000
_cell.length_b   1.000
_cell.length_c   1.000
_cell.angle_alpha   90.00
_cell.angle_beta   90.00
_cell.angle_gamma   90.00
#
_symmetry.space_group_name_H-M   'P 1'
#
loop_
_entity.id
_entity.type
_entity.pdbx_description
1 polymer ?
#
loop_
_entity_poly.entity_id
_entity_poly.type
_entity_poly.pdbx_seq_one_letter_code
_entity_poly.pdbx_strand_id
1 'polypeptide(L)'
;MPVIYFLLLSVLLLSSCTISNEKDLDKTNNSSNIEVIDFNLKFQKISSNDFDNITQLLESLNKIPSSQRDILIENIRQEALKISKMTWPTKINSNSIKVRYNVFFTNVSFLNSQNKLGITNNEQLNLIKQINISWNVFVNEIQKTETQISD
;
A
#
# COMPACT_ATOMS: atom_id res chain seq x y z
N MET A 1 -46.16 2.12 -40.85
CA MET A 1 -45.39 3.04 -41.71
C MET A 1 -43.91 2.90 -41.36
N PRO A 2 -43.05 2.43 -42.27
CA PRO A 2 -41.61 2.58 -42.13
C PRO A 2 -41.04 3.40 -43.31
N VAL A 3 -40.36 4.50 -42.99
CA VAL A 3 -39.52 5.29 -43.90
C VAL A 3 -38.07 4.96 -43.48
N ILE A 4 -37.30 4.13 -44.18
CA ILE A 4 -36.64 4.30 -45.48
C ILE A 4 -35.43 5.27 -45.44
N TYR A 5 -34.28 4.72 -45.87
CA TYR A 5 -33.00 5.29 -46.30
C TYR A 5 -32.09 5.98 -45.28
N PHE A 6 -30.95 5.35 -44.96
CA PHE A 6 -29.67 5.78 -45.55
C PHE A 6 -28.66 4.61 -45.54
N LEU A 7 -28.57 3.96 -46.69
CA LEU A 7 -27.48 3.07 -47.08
C LEU A 7 -26.35 3.93 -47.67
N LEU A 8 -25.12 3.43 -47.49
CA LEU A 8 -23.98 3.61 -48.39
C LEU A 8 -23.26 4.97 -48.38
N LEU A 9 -22.06 4.96 -47.79
CA LEU A 9 -20.88 5.52 -48.45
C LEU A 9 -19.66 4.61 -48.22
N SER A 10 -19.40 3.77 -49.22
CA SER A 10 -18.10 3.29 -49.77
C SER A 10 -16.84 3.55 -48.93
N VAL A 11 -16.05 2.57 -48.48
CA VAL A 11 -15.23 1.55 -49.19
C VAL A 11 -14.14 2.14 -50.11
N LEU A 12 -12.90 1.68 -49.82
CA LEU A 12 -11.62 1.76 -50.56
C LEU A 12 -10.76 3.02 -50.37
N LEU A 13 -9.54 2.81 -49.85
CA LEU A 13 -8.26 2.79 -50.58
C LEU A 13 -7.14 2.42 -49.57
N LEU A 14 -6.69 1.18 -49.56
CA LEU A 14 -5.48 0.67 -50.24
C LEU A 14 -4.15 0.97 -49.51
N SER A 15 -3.52 -0.14 -49.10
CA SER A 15 -2.11 -0.45 -49.39
C SER A 15 -1.01 0.40 -48.77
N SER A 16 -0.38 -0.16 -47.73
CA SER A 16 1.09 -0.27 -47.69
C SER A 16 1.48 -1.48 -46.86
N CYS A 17 1.68 -2.59 -47.57
CA CYS A 17 2.55 -3.66 -47.13
C CYS A 17 3.98 -3.17 -47.43
N THR A 18 4.80 -2.97 -46.41
CA THR A 18 6.26 -3.00 -46.58
C THR A 18 6.84 -3.96 -45.56
N ILE A 19 7.19 -5.14 -46.04
CA ILE A 19 8.21 -5.98 -45.43
C ILE A 19 9.55 -5.30 -45.70
N SER A 20 10.29 -4.99 -44.64
CA SER A 20 11.72 -4.70 -44.74
C SER A 20 12.44 -5.22 -43.50
N ASN A 21 13.07 -6.38 -43.70
CA ASN A 21 14.29 -6.91 -43.08
C ASN A 21 14.59 -6.55 -41.62
N GLU A 22 14.51 -7.60 -40.79
CA GLU A 22 15.53 -8.04 -39.84
C GLU A 22 16.73 -7.10 -39.65
N LYS A 23 16.77 -6.45 -38.48
CA LYS A 23 18.00 -6.22 -37.75
C LYS A 23 17.78 -6.70 -36.32
N ASP A 24 18.31 -7.88 -36.08
CA ASP A 24 18.65 -8.38 -34.77
C ASP A 24 19.50 -7.33 -34.03
N LEU A 25 19.05 -6.93 -32.84
CA LEU A 25 19.84 -6.23 -31.83
C LEU A 25 19.09 -6.31 -30.51
N ASP A 26 19.17 -7.52 -29.96
CA ASP A 26 19.30 -7.81 -28.55
C ASP A 26 19.71 -6.60 -27.70
N LYS A 27 18.78 -6.08 -26.89
CA LYS A 27 19.10 -5.48 -25.59
C LYS A 27 17.86 -5.40 -24.70
N THR A 28 17.75 -6.41 -23.84
CA THR A 28 17.62 -6.24 -22.39
C THR A 28 16.89 -4.98 -21.93
N ASN A 29 15.68 -5.15 -21.40
CA ASN A 29 15.39 -4.91 -19.98
C ASN A 29 13.91 -5.19 -19.73
N ASN A 30 13.60 -6.43 -19.34
CA ASN A 30 12.53 -6.65 -18.37
C ASN A 30 12.99 -5.98 -17.06
N SER A 31 12.96 -4.65 -17.02
CA SER A 31 13.07 -3.93 -15.78
C SER A 31 11.76 -4.17 -15.07
N SER A 32 11.71 -5.22 -14.26
CA SER A 32 10.83 -5.23 -13.10
C SER A 32 11.23 -4.01 -12.29
N ASN A 33 10.66 -2.85 -12.61
CA ASN A 33 10.80 -1.63 -11.83
C ASN A 33 10.16 -1.96 -10.49
N ILE A 34 10.98 -2.47 -9.56
CA ILE A 34 10.65 -2.53 -8.16
C ILE A 34 10.59 -1.05 -7.77
N GLU A 35 9.40 -0.45 -7.83
CA GLU A 35 9.13 0.81 -7.15
C GLU A 35 9.26 0.53 -5.66
N VAL A 36 10.52 0.55 -5.20
CA VAL A 36 10.86 0.53 -3.79
C VAL A 36 10.31 1.81 -3.20
N ILE A 37 9.42 1.64 -2.24
CA ILE A 37 8.79 2.76 -1.56
C ILE A 37 9.79 3.26 -0.51
N ASP A 38 10.64 4.21 -0.87
CA ASP A 38 11.49 4.90 0.10
C ASP A 38 10.80 6.14 0.64
N PHE A 39 10.06 5.99 1.74
CA PHE A 39 9.48 7.13 2.44
C PHE A 39 10.47 7.84 3.38
N ASN A 40 11.74 7.40 3.48
CA ASN A 40 12.69 7.84 4.51
C ASN A 40 12.07 7.84 5.92
N LEU A 41 11.33 6.77 6.24
CA LEU A 41 10.69 6.58 7.54
C LEU A 41 11.46 5.53 8.32
N LYS A 42 12.18 5.97 9.37
CA LYS A 42 12.81 5.05 10.32
C LYS A 42 11.73 4.53 11.27
N PHE A 43 11.36 3.27 11.12
CA PHE A 43 10.51 2.61 12.11
C PHE A 43 11.32 2.41 13.38
N GLN A 44 10.78 2.89 14.49
CA GLN A 44 11.38 2.65 15.79
C GLN A 44 10.74 1.40 16.39
N LYS A 45 11.55 0.61 17.09
CA LYS A 45 11.06 -0.59 17.78
C LYS A 45 10.32 -0.18 19.05
N ILE A 46 9.23 -0.89 19.34
CA ILE A 46 8.53 -0.79 20.62
C ILE A 46 9.06 -1.94 21.47
N SER A 47 9.31 -1.70 22.77
CA SER A 47 9.83 -2.73 23.69
C SER A 47 8.91 -3.97 23.80
N SER A 48 7.63 -3.81 23.49
CA SER A 48 6.59 -4.84 23.50
C SER A 48 6.53 -5.61 22.18
N ASN A 49 6.81 -6.91 22.26
CA ASN A 49 6.82 -7.89 21.17
C ASN A 49 5.52 -7.89 20.33
N ASP A 50 4.39 -7.51 20.92
CA ASP A 50 3.09 -7.51 20.23
C ASP A 50 3.00 -6.49 19.08
N PHE A 51 3.80 -5.42 19.09
CA PHE A 51 3.78 -4.39 18.05
C PHE A 51 4.87 -4.56 16.99
N ASP A 52 5.92 -5.34 17.29
CA ASP A 52 7.08 -5.55 16.40
C ASP A 52 6.69 -6.26 15.10
N ASN A 53 5.69 -7.14 15.15
CA ASN A 53 5.16 -7.81 13.95
C ASN A 53 4.66 -6.80 12.92
N ILE A 54 3.92 -5.77 13.34
CA ILE A 54 3.42 -4.75 12.41
C ILE A 54 4.58 -3.97 11.80
N THR A 55 5.58 -3.58 12.59
CA THR A 55 6.77 -2.89 12.07
C THR A 55 7.45 -3.70 10.98
N GLN A 56 7.67 -5.01 11.20
CA GLN A 56 8.29 -5.88 10.20
C GLN A 56 7.44 -5.99 8.94
N LEU A 57 6.12 -6.15 9.08
CA LEU A 57 5.21 -6.23 7.93
C LEU A 57 5.19 -4.93 7.12
N LEU A 58 5.24 -3.76 7.76
CA LEU A 58 5.32 -2.46 7.07
C LEU A 58 6.65 -2.26 6.36
N GLU A 59 7.77 -2.68 6.98
CA GLU A 59 9.08 -2.69 6.34
C GLU A 59 9.12 -3.58 5.10
N SER A 60 8.49 -4.76 5.16
CA SER A 60 8.34 -5.64 4.00
C SER A 60 7.46 -5.00 2.93
N LEU A 61 6.36 -4.33 3.30
CA LEU A 61 5.41 -3.71 2.36
C LEU A 61 6.07 -2.67 1.47
N ASN A 62 7.03 -1.93 2.02
CA ASN A 62 7.77 -0.91 1.29
C ASN A 62 8.79 -1.48 0.28
N LYS A 63 9.13 -2.77 0.38
CA LYS A 63 10.20 -3.42 -0.42
C LYS A 63 9.67 -4.35 -1.52
N ILE A 64 8.37 -4.64 -1.53
CA ILE A 64 7.78 -5.60 -2.48
C ILE A 64 7.09 -4.92 -3.68
N PRO A 65 7.07 -5.59 -4.85
CA PRO A 65 6.31 -5.13 -6.01
C PRO A 65 4.81 -5.02 -5.72
N SER A 66 4.12 -4.10 -6.40
CA SER A 66 2.67 -3.86 -6.23
C SER A 66 1.82 -5.13 -6.37
N SER A 67 2.18 -6.00 -7.31
CA SER A 67 1.51 -7.29 -7.56
C SER A 67 1.52 -8.26 -6.38
N GLN A 68 2.38 -8.05 -5.38
CA GLN A 68 2.50 -8.90 -4.19
C GLN A 68 1.99 -8.20 -2.92
N ARG A 69 1.56 -6.93 -3.00
CA ARG A 69 1.19 -6.12 -1.83
C ARG A 69 -0.12 -6.57 -1.18
N ASP A 70 -1.06 -7.12 -1.94
CA ASP A 70 -2.40 -7.43 -1.43
C ASP A 70 -2.40 -8.41 -0.25
N ILE A 71 -1.62 -9.49 -0.36
CA ILE A 71 -1.49 -10.49 0.72
C ILE A 71 -0.88 -9.83 1.97
N LEU A 72 0.12 -8.98 1.77
CA LEU A 72 0.81 -8.33 2.88
C LEU A 72 -0.07 -7.27 3.56
N ILE A 73 -0.87 -6.53 2.79
CA ILE A 73 -1.85 -5.56 3.30
C ILE A 73 -2.92 -6.28 4.14
N GLU A 74 -3.42 -7.43 3.69
CA GLU A 74 -4.35 -8.23 4.48
C GLU A 74 -3.69 -8.74 5.77
N ASN A 75 -2.44 -9.21 5.71
CA ASN A 75 -1.70 -9.64 6.91
C ASN A 75 -1.52 -8.50 7.93
N ILE A 76 -1.15 -7.30 7.47
CA ILE A 76 -1.03 -6.11 8.33
C ILE A 76 -2.39 -5.80 8.98
N ARG A 77 -3.48 -5.88 8.21
CA ARG A 77 -4.83 -5.66 8.73
C ARG A 77 -5.21 -6.68 9.80
N GLN A 78 -4.87 -7.94 9.62
CA GLN A 78 -5.15 -8.99 10.60
C GLN A 78 -4.37 -8.81 11.89
N GLU A 79 -3.07 -8.51 11.80
CA GLU A 79 -2.27 -8.24 13.00
C GLU A 79 -2.76 -6.96 13.71
N ALA A 80 -3.15 -5.93 12.95
CA ALA A 80 -3.76 -4.74 13.53
C ALA A 80 -5.11 -5.06 14.20
N LEU A 81 -5.96 -5.87 13.59
CA LEU A 81 -7.22 -6.29 14.23
C LEU A 81 -6.95 -7.07 15.53
N LYS A 82 -5.94 -7.93 15.57
CA LYS A 82 -5.54 -8.67 16.78
C LYS A 82 -5.11 -7.70 17.90
N ILE A 83 -4.24 -6.74 17.60
CA ILE A 83 -3.79 -5.73 18.57
C ILE A 83 -4.96 -4.84 19.05
N SER A 84 -5.90 -4.50 18.17
CA SER A 84 -7.09 -3.70 18.55
C SER A 84 -7.98 -4.39 19.59
N LYS A 85 -7.92 -5.72 19.66
CA LYS A 85 -8.74 -6.56 20.56
C LYS A 85 -8.00 -7.00 21.82
N MET A 86 -6.69 -6.83 21.87
CA MET A 86 -5.89 -7.27 23.02
C MET A 86 -6.06 -6.31 24.20
N THR A 87 -5.83 -6.80 25.42
CA THR A 87 -5.72 -5.92 26.59
C THR A 87 -4.34 -5.27 26.59
N TRP A 88 -4.31 -3.94 26.57
CA TRP A 88 -3.04 -3.20 26.50
C TRP A 88 -2.41 -3.06 27.89
N PRO A 89 -1.07 -3.11 28.00
CA PRO A 89 -0.37 -2.81 29.25
C PRO A 89 -0.77 -1.44 29.78
N THR A 90 -1.00 -1.31 31.10
CA THR A 90 -1.48 -0.08 31.74
C THR A 90 -0.67 1.15 31.35
N LYS A 91 0.66 1.02 31.20
CA LYS A 91 1.58 2.10 30.82
C LYS A 91 1.24 2.73 29.47
N ILE A 92 0.73 1.96 28.52
CA ILE A 92 0.37 2.44 27.17
C ILE A 92 -1.14 2.43 26.91
N ASN A 93 -1.94 2.09 27.92
CA ASN A 93 -3.40 1.99 27.86
C ASN A 93 -4.09 3.35 28.11
N SER A 94 -3.64 4.39 27.41
CA SER A 94 -4.21 5.75 27.50
C SER A 94 -5.09 6.07 26.29
N ASN A 95 -6.04 6.99 26.46
CA ASN A 95 -6.88 7.45 25.35
C ASN A 95 -6.06 8.08 24.21
N SER A 96 -5.00 8.84 24.53
CA SER A 96 -4.12 9.44 23.52
C SER A 96 -3.48 8.38 22.62
N ILE A 97 -2.90 7.33 23.22
CA ILE A 97 -2.23 6.25 22.49
C ILE A 97 -3.25 5.44 21.68
N LYS A 98 -4.41 5.12 22.26
CA LYS A 98 -5.49 4.40 21.57
C LYS A 98 -6.01 5.14 20.34
N VAL A 99 -6.21 6.45 20.44
CA VAL A 99 -6.67 7.26 19.30
C VAL A 99 -5.67 7.20 18.15
N ARG A 100 -4.36 7.33 18.43
CA ARG A 100 -3.31 7.24 17.40
C ARG A 100 -3.28 5.87 16.73
N TYR A 101 -3.43 4.82 17.52
CA TYR A 101 -3.54 3.47 16.98
C TYR A 101 -4.79 3.28 16.10
N ASN A 102 -5.94 3.81 16.53
CA ASN A 102 -7.16 3.71 15.75
C ASN A 102 -7.06 4.41 14.39
N VAL A 103 -6.33 5.53 14.31
CA VAL A 103 -6.02 6.18 13.02
C VAL A 103 -5.22 5.23 12.13
N PHE A 104 -4.16 4.61 12.66
CA PHE A 104 -3.40 3.60 11.93
C PHE A 104 -4.27 2.44 11.45
N PHE A 105 -5.06 1.84 12.35
CA PHE A 105 -5.92 0.71 12.02
C PHE A 105 -6.99 1.07 10.98
N THR A 106 -7.52 2.28 11.03
CA THR A 106 -8.47 2.81 10.04
C THR A 106 -7.82 2.93 8.68
N ASN A 107 -6.61 3.49 8.59
CA ASN A 107 -5.89 3.62 7.33
C ASN A 107 -5.59 2.26 6.68
N VAL A 108 -5.16 1.28 7.48
CA VAL A 108 -4.94 -0.10 7.01
C VAL A 108 -6.23 -0.73 6.51
N SER A 109 -7.32 -0.60 7.27
CA SER A 109 -8.61 -1.17 6.90
C SER A 109 -9.16 -0.52 5.63
N PHE A 110 -9.00 0.79 5.49
CA PHE A 110 -9.39 1.54 4.29
C PHE A 110 -8.60 1.06 3.08
N LEU A 111 -7.26 0.99 3.17
CA LEU A 111 -6.42 0.48 2.08
C LEU A 111 -6.84 -0.94 1.66
N ASN A 112 -7.06 -1.84 2.61
CA ASN A 112 -7.48 -3.20 2.29
C ASN A 112 -8.83 -3.24 1.56
N SER A 113 -9.78 -2.38 1.95
CA SER A 113 -11.06 -2.25 1.25
C SER A 113 -10.86 -1.71 -0.16
N GLN A 114 -10.02 -0.69 -0.32
CA GLN A 114 -9.76 -0.04 -1.60
C GLN A 114 -9.04 -0.98 -2.59
N ASN A 115 -8.07 -1.77 -2.13
CA ASN A 115 -7.42 -2.79 -2.98
C ASN A 115 -8.42 -3.78 -3.56
N LYS A 116 -9.41 -4.22 -2.76
CA LYS A 116 -10.49 -5.12 -3.22
C LYS A 116 -11.41 -4.48 -4.26
N LEU A 117 -11.44 -3.14 -4.33
CA LEU A 117 -12.20 -2.36 -5.30
C LEU A 117 -11.37 -1.99 -6.55
N GLY A 118 -10.08 -2.35 -6.60
CA GLY A 118 -9.22 -2.13 -7.76
C GLY A 118 -8.67 -0.71 -7.89
N ILE A 119 -8.18 -0.11 -6.79
CA ILE A 119 -7.50 1.19 -6.84
C ILE A 119 -6.23 1.19 -7.70
N THR A 120 -5.86 2.37 -8.18
CA THR A 120 -4.63 2.59 -8.93
C THR A 120 -3.38 2.43 -8.04
N ASN A 121 -2.22 2.15 -8.66
CA ASN A 121 -0.96 2.07 -7.94
C ASN A 121 -0.62 3.37 -7.18
N ASN A 122 -0.89 4.54 -7.77
CA ASN A 122 -0.62 5.82 -7.12
C ASN A 122 -1.48 6.04 -5.87
N GLU A 123 -2.77 5.69 -5.93
CA GLU A 123 -3.66 5.75 -4.77
C GLU A 123 -3.19 4.78 -3.68
N GLN A 124 -2.80 3.56 -4.08
CA GLN A 124 -2.26 2.57 -3.17
C GLN A 124 -1.00 3.09 -2.46
N LEU A 125 -0.04 3.64 -3.21
CA LEU A 125 1.19 4.23 -2.66
C LEU A 125 0.90 5.37 -1.69
N ASN A 126 -0.03 6.26 -2.01
CA ASN A 126 -0.41 7.36 -1.12
C ASN A 126 -1.03 6.85 0.18
N LEU A 127 -1.85 5.80 0.13
CA LEU A 127 -2.42 5.18 1.32
C LEU A 127 -1.38 4.44 2.16
N ILE A 128 -0.43 3.74 1.53
CA ILE A 128 0.70 3.13 2.23
C ILE A 128 1.53 4.21 2.96
N LYS A 129 1.73 5.38 2.34
CA LYS A 129 2.39 6.53 2.99
C LYS A 129 1.66 6.94 4.27
N GLN A 130 0.33 7.09 4.21
CA GLN A 130 -0.49 7.48 5.36
C GLN A 130 -0.45 6.43 6.48
N ILE A 131 -0.48 5.15 6.12
CA ILE A 131 -0.29 4.04 7.06
C ILE A 131 1.04 4.19 7.79
N ASN A 132 2.15 4.33 7.05
CA ASN A 132 3.49 4.45 7.65
C ASN A 132 3.63 5.69 8.55
N ILE A 133 3.06 6.83 8.15
CA ILE A 133 3.03 8.05 8.98
C ILE A 133 2.26 7.80 10.27
N SER A 134 1.04 7.26 10.17
CA SER A 134 0.19 7.00 11.33
C SER A 134 0.80 5.98 12.31
N TRP A 135 1.48 4.96 11.79
CA TRP A 135 2.24 4.00 12.60
C TRP A 135 3.37 4.69 13.36
N ASN A 136 4.19 5.50 12.70
CA ASN A 136 5.28 6.23 13.36
C ASN A 136 4.76 7.21 14.41
N VAL A 137 3.64 7.89 14.15
CA VAL A 137 3.00 8.77 15.16
C VAL A 137 2.58 7.98 16.39
N PHE A 138 2.03 6.78 16.21
CA PHE A 138 1.67 5.88 17.31
C PHE A 138 2.90 5.41 18.10
N VAL A 139 3.93 4.91 17.42
CA VAL A 139 5.18 4.45 18.04
C VAL A 139 5.87 5.56 18.83
N ASN A 140 5.99 6.76 18.26
CA ASN A 140 6.58 7.92 18.92
C ASN A 140 5.87 8.28 20.23
N GLU A 141 4.54 8.14 20.28
CA GLU A 141 3.77 8.43 21.49
C GLU A 141 4.03 7.40 22.60
N ILE A 142 4.15 6.12 22.22
CA ILE A 142 4.53 5.06 23.17
C ILE A 142 5.89 5.37 23.77
N GLN A 143 6.88 5.67 22.93
CA GLN A 143 8.24 5.93 23.42
C GLN A 143 8.32 7.13 24.36
N LYS A 144 7.63 8.24 24.01
CA LYS A 144 7.54 9.41 24.91
C LYS A 144 6.95 9.04 26.27
N THR A 145 5.90 8.21 26.26
CA THR A 145 5.25 7.74 27.49
C THR A 145 6.18 6.85 28.31
N GLU A 146 6.96 5.98 27.67
CA GLU A 146 7.95 5.13 28.34
C GLU A 146 9.11 5.94 28.95
N THR A 147 9.60 6.96 28.24
CA THR A 147 10.68 7.84 28.73
C THR A 147 10.25 8.71 29.91
N GLN A 148 9.07 9.33 29.85
CA GLN A 148 8.55 10.22 30.91
C GLN A 148 8.28 9.53 32.25
N ILE A 149 8.22 8.20 32.28
CA ILE A 149 8.00 7.42 33.51
C ILE A 149 9.33 6.95 34.13
N SER A 150 10.46 7.12 33.42
CA SER A 150 11.79 6.69 33.88
C SER A 150 12.61 7.80 34.55
N ASP A 151 12.11 9.04 34.52
CA ASP A 151 12.64 10.22 35.21
C ASP A 151 11.82 10.52 36.48
#